data_AF-A0A5C6CUX5-F1
#
_entry.id   AF-A0A5C6CUX5-F1
#
_cell.length_a   1.000
_cell.length_b   1.000
_cell.length_c   1.000
_cell.angle_alpha   90.00
_cell.angle_beta   90.00
_cell.angle_gamma   90.00
#
_symmetry.space_group_name_H-M   'P 1'
#
loop_
_entity.id
_entity.type
_entity.pdbx_description
1 polymer ?
#
loop_
_entity_poly.entity_id
_entity_poly.type
_entity_poly.pdbx_seq_one_letter_code
_entity_poly.pdbx_strand_id
1 'polypeptide(L)'
;MDIQTGDRGRDGKFTKGNPGGPGRPRKERESLYMHAFCHVLGPGALAEIVDTMREKALGGSVAAARLLMEFAMGKPLMQLEVSASEGEEFRVAGMSPGAMQQKYLNRLLEKIQERLEYEKTLEAQGYQVNFSHGVDEDSGK
;
A
#
# COMPACT_ATOMS: atom_id res chain seq x y z
N MET A 1 -11.00 -48.49 17.80
CA MET A 1 -9.52 -48.49 17.66
C MET A 1 -9.24 -47.46 16.60
N ASP A 2 -9.09 -46.21 17.04
CA ASP A 2 -9.41 -45.06 16.19
C ASP A 2 -8.13 -44.48 15.60
N ILE A 3 -8.17 -44.27 14.29
CA ILE A 3 -7.04 -43.99 13.42
C ILE A 3 -6.60 -42.53 13.66
N GLN A 4 -5.39 -42.35 14.22
CA GLN A 4 -4.73 -41.05 14.27
C GLN A 4 -4.18 -40.71 12.87
N THR A 5 -4.88 -39.87 12.13
CA THR A 5 -4.33 -39.24 10.93
C THR A 5 -3.40 -38.12 11.39
N GLY A 6 -2.08 -38.29 11.19
CA GLY A 6 -0.97 -37.57 11.87
C GLY A 6 -0.93 -36.03 11.80
N ASP A 7 -1.89 -35.39 11.16
CA ASP A 7 -1.94 -33.94 10.94
C ASP A 7 -2.92 -33.19 11.85
N ARG A 8 -3.80 -33.93 12.57
CA ARG A 8 -4.81 -33.33 13.45
C ARG A 8 -4.80 -33.95 14.85
N GLY A 9 -4.97 -33.10 15.86
CA GLY A 9 -5.13 -33.50 17.25
C GLY A 9 -6.49 -34.14 17.53
N ARG A 10 -6.65 -34.69 18.74
CA ARG A 10 -7.92 -35.29 19.20
C ARG A 10 -9.08 -34.29 19.27
N ASP A 11 -8.78 -33.00 19.33
CA ASP A 11 -9.73 -31.89 19.28
C ASP A 11 -10.05 -31.44 17.84
N GLY A 12 -9.55 -32.14 16.83
CA GLY A 12 -9.75 -31.84 15.41
C GLY A 12 -8.94 -30.65 14.89
N LYS A 13 -8.11 -30.02 15.74
CA LYS A 13 -7.24 -28.91 15.38
C LYS A 13 -5.95 -29.39 14.73
N PHE A 14 -5.31 -28.52 13.96
CA PHE A 14 -3.99 -28.80 13.43
C PHE A 14 -2.96 -28.92 14.56
N THR A 15 -2.10 -29.93 14.46
CA THR A 15 -0.97 -30.09 15.38
C THR A 15 0.05 -28.97 15.19
N LYS A 16 0.81 -28.65 16.25
CA LYS A 16 1.88 -27.65 16.18
C LYS A 16 2.93 -28.10 15.15
N GLY A 17 3.26 -27.23 14.20
CA GLY A 17 4.19 -27.55 13.10
C GLY A 17 3.54 -28.16 11.86
N ASN A 18 2.20 -28.25 11.82
CA ASN A 18 1.50 -28.65 10.60
C ASN A 18 1.75 -27.59 9.49
N PRO A 19 2.28 -27.98 8.31
CA PRO A 19 2.56 -27.05 7.21
C PRO A 19 1.31 -26.40 6.60
N GLY A 20 0.12 -26.90 6.93
CA GLY A 20 -1.13 -26.51 6.29
C GLY A 20 -1.28 -27.11 4.90
N GLY A 21 -2.47 -26.96 4.31
CA GLY A 21 -2.69 -27.29 2.90
C GLY A 21 -2.24 -26.15 1.98
N PRO A 22 -2.12 -26.39 0.66
CA PRO A 22 -1.62 -25.42 -0.35
C PRO A 22 -2.52 -24.17 -0.57
N GLY A 23 -3.46 -23.89 0.34
CA GLY A 23 -4.48 -22.88 0.17
C GLY A 23 -5.55 -23.29 -0.85
N ARG A 24 -6.66 -22.54 -0.89
CA ARG A 24 -7.70 -22.77 -1.89
C ARG A 24 -7.24 -22.13 -3.21
N PRO A 25 -7.10 -22.90 -4.31
CA PRO A 25 -6.80 -22.30 -5.61
C PRO A 25 -7.93 -21.34 -6.01
N ARG A 26 -7.58 -20.25 -6.71
CA ARG A 26 -8.57 -19.30 -7.23
C ARG A 26 -9.55 -20.05 -8.13
N LYS A 27 -10.85 -19.76 -8.02
CA LYS A 27 -11.82 -20.36 -8.94
C LYS A 27 -11.47 -19.91 -10.37
N GLU A 28 -11.66 -20.77 -11.37
CA GLU A 28 -11.41 -20.44 -12.79
C GLU A 28 -12.06 -19.12 -13.20
N ARG A 29 -13.29 -18.87 -12.73
CA ARG A 29 -14.02 -17.60 -12.94
C ARG A 29 -13.30 -16.38 -12.36
N GLU A 30 -12.73 -16.50 -11.15
CA GLU A 30 -11.97 -15.41 -10.51
C GLU A 30 -10.66 -15.14 -11.25
N SER A 31 -10.00 -16.19 -11.75
CA SER A 31 -8.82 -16.08 -12.59
C SER A 31 -9.12 -15.35 -13.90
N LEU A 32 -10.23 -15.69 -14.56
CA LEU A 32 -10.68 -15.04 -15.80
C LEU A 32 -10.91 -13.54 -15.62
N TYR A 33 -11.64 -13.14 -14.56
CA TYR A 33 -11.86 -11.73 -14.27
C TYR A 33 -10.58 -10.98 -13.98
N MET A 34 -9.66 -11.61 -13.25
CA MET A 34 -8.40 -10.95 -12.91
C MET A 34 -7.49 -10.82 -14.13
N HIS A 35 -7.49 -11.80 -15.04
CA HIS A 35 -6.81 -11.67 -16.33
C HIS A 35 -7.37 -10.52 -17.18
N ALA A 36 -8.70 -10.43 -17.31
CA ALA A 36 -9.33 -9.34 -18.05
C ALA A 36 -9.03 -7.97 -17.43
N PHE A 37 -9.05 -7.88 -16.10
CA PHE A 37 -8.75 -6.66 -15.37
C PHE A 37 -7.30 -6.22 -15.55
N CYS A 38 -6.33 -7.12 -15.39
CA CYS A 38 -4.91 -6.84 -15.62
C CYS A 38 -4.61 -6.47 -17.08
N HIS A 39 -5.32 -7.10 -18.03
CA HIS A 39 -5.17 -6.78 -19.45
C HIS A 39 -5.63 -5.35 -19.76
N VAL A 40 -6.75 -4.91 -19.20
CA VAL A 40 -7.27 -3.54 -19.39
C VAL A 40 -6.43 -2.51 -18.64
N LEU A 41 -6.03 -2.81 -17.40
CA LEU A 41 -5.23 -1.92 -16.55
C LEU A 41 -3.73 -2.09 -16.75
N GLY A 42 -3.29 -2.30 -17.99
CA GLY A 42 -1.87 -2.30 -18.32
C GLY A 42 -1.16 -1.03 -17.84
N PRO A 43 0.19 -0.99 -17.85
CA PRO A 43 0.96 0.10 -17.25
C PRO A 43 0.55 1.50 -17.70
N GLY A 44 0.21 1.69 -18.97
CA GLY A 44 -0.25 2.98 -19.51
C GLY A 44 -1.61 3.41 -18.95
N ALA A 45 -2.61 2.53 -19.01
CA ALA A 45 -3.95 2.81 -18.46
C ALA A 45 -3.90 3.08 -16.94
N LEU A 46 -3.02 2.38 -16.22
CA LEU A 46 -2.80 2.64 -14.81
C LEU A 46 -2.19 4.04 -14.56
N ALA A 47 -1.23 4.47 -15.37
CA ALA A 47 -0.63 5.81 -15.28
C ALA A 47 -1.69 6.90 -15.50
N GLU A 48 -2.53 6.77 -16.53
CA GLU A 48 -3.61 7.74 -16.82
C GLU A 48 -4.61 7.86 -15.67
N ILE A 49 -4.98 6.74 -15.03
CA ILE A 49 -5.85 6.73 -13.86
C ILE A 49 -5.20 7.45 -12.68
N VAL A 50 -3.91 7.20 -12.44
CA VAL A 50 -3.16 7.84 -11.35
C VAL A 50 -3.04 9.35 -11.59
N ASP A 51 -2.79 9.79 -12.82
CA ASP A 51 -2.72 11.22 -13.15
C ASP A 51 -4.07 11.91 -12.98
N THR A 52 -5.15 11.31 -13.46
CA THR A 52 -6.51 11.81 -13.23
C THR A 52 -6.82 11.91 -11.73
N MET A 53 -6.34 10.93 -10.93
CA MET A 53 -6.51 10.97 -9.49
C MET A 53 -5.67 12.06 -8.83
N ARG A 54 -4.47 12.31 -9.34
CA ARG A 54 -3.59 13.39 -8.88
C ARG A 54 -4.25 14.75 -9.09
N GLU A 55 -4.78 15.00 -10.28
CA GLU A 55 -5.51 16.24 -10.60
C GLU A 55 -6.70 16.45 -9.68
N LYS A 56 -7.53 15.42 -9.46
CA LYS A 56 -8.66 15.49 -8.54
C LYS A 56 -8.22 15.76 -7.10
N ALA A 57 -7.14 15.13 -6.65
CA ALA A 57 -6.59 15.34 -5.31
C ALA A 57 -6.11 16.79 -5.13
N LEU A 58 -5.36 17.32 -6.10
CA LEU A 58 -4.90 18.70 -6.10
C LEU A 58 -6.06 19.71 -6.21
N GLY A 59 -7.14 19.34 -6.92
CA GLY A 59 -8.39 20.10 -6.98
C GLY A 59 -9.26 20.03 -5.72
N GLY A 60 -8.77 19.43 -4.64
CA GLY A 60 -9.46 19.40 -3.33
C GLY A 60 -10.30 18.16 -3.06
N SER A 61 -10.28 17.15 -3.93
CA SER A 61 -10.94 15.86 -3.63
C SER A 61 -10.19 15.11 -2.54
N VAL A 62 -10.70 15.18 -1.31
CA VAL A 62 -10.15 14.49 -0.15
C VAL A 62 -10.10 12.97 -0.35
N ALA A 63 -11.09 12.41 -1.06
CA ALA A 63 -11.14 10.97 -1.35
C ALA A 63 -10.01 10.52 -2.29
N ALA A 64 -9.74 11.31 -3.34
CA ALA A 64 -8.63 11.06 -4.26
C ALA A 64 -7.28 11.19 -3.56
N ALA A 65 -7.10 12.26 -2.79
CA ALA A 65 -5.88 12.51 -2.02
C ALA A 65 -5.63 11.37 -1.03
N ARG A 66 -6.66 10.92 -0.32
CA ARG A 66 -6.58 9.79 0.59
C ARG A 66 -6.15 8.50 -0.12
N LEU A 67 -6.77 8.15 -1.24
CA LEU A 67 -6.43 6.94 -1.99
C LEU A 67 -4.97 6.95 -2.43
N LEU A 68 -4.50 8.06 -3.02
CA LEU A 68 -3.11 8.20 -3.44
C LEU A 68 -2.15 8.11 -2.26
N MET A 69 -2.45 8.77 -1.14
CA MET A 69 -1.62 8.70 0.06
C MET A 69 -1.60 7.30 0.68
N GLU A 70 -2.72 6.58 0.71
CA GLU A 70 -2.78 5.20 1.23
C GLU A 70 -1.93 4.24 0.39
N PHE A 71 -1.89 4.40 -0.94
CA PHE A 71 -1.07 3.56 -1.82
C PHE A 71 0.40 3.98 -1.87
N ALA A 72 0.70 5.28 -1.77
CA ALA A 72 2.07 5.79 -1.80
C ALA A 72 2.80 5.64 -0.45
N MET A 73 2.08 5.84 0.66
CA MET A 73 2.65 5.88 2.01
C MET A 73 2.17 4.73 2.92
N GLY A 74 1.19 3.94 2.47
CA GLY A 74 0.55 2.89 3.27
C GLY A 74 -0.69 3.39 4.03
N LYS A 75 -1.54 2.46 4.47
CA LYS A 75 -2.68 2.80 5.34
C LYS A 75 -2.19 3.16 6.74
N PRO A 76 -2.72 4.24 7.36
CA PRO A 76 -2.41 4.54 8.75
C PRO A 76 -2.80 3.35 9.64
N LEU A 77 -1.89 2.92 10.52
CA LEU A 77 -2.04 1.70 11.34
C LEU A 77 -3.32 1.64 12.18
N MET A 78 -3.94 2.79 12.52
CA MET A 78 -5.24 2.82 13.20
C MET A 78 -6.39 2.21 12.38
N GLN A 79 -6.27 2.16 11.05
CA GLN A 79 -7.25 1.48 10.18
C GLN A 79 -6.93 0.02 9.92
N LEU A 80 -5.80 -0.48 10.40
CA LEU A 80 -5.54 -1.90 10.43
C LEU A 80 -6.26 -2.46 11.65
N GLU A 81 -7.57 -2.73 11.52
CA GLU A 81 -8.24 -3.62 12.47
C GLU A 81 -7.56 -4.99 12.38
N VAL A 82 -6.60 -5.20 13.27
CA VAL A 82 -6.14 -6.54 13.61
C VAL A 82 -7.16 -7.07 14.59
N SER A 83 -7.93 -8.09 14.19
CA SER A 83 -8.84 -8.79 15.09
C SER A 83 -8.04 -9.51 16.17
N ALA A 84 -7.68 -8.81 17.23
CA ALA A 84 -7.07 -9.38 18.43
C ALA A 84 -8.16 -9.47 19.50
N SER A 85 -8.38 -10.70 19.99
CA SER A 85 -9.18 -10.98 21.17
C SER A 85 -8.71 -10.15 22.37
N GLU A 86 -9.66 -9.74 23.21
CA GLU A 86 -9.52 -8.84 24.37
C GLU A 86 -8.21 -9.01 25.19
N GLY A 87 -7.53 -7.89 25.46
CA GLY A 87 -6.81 -7.73 26.74
C GLY A 87 -5.34 -7.33 26.75
N GLU A 88 -4.64 -7.14 25.62
CA GLU A 88 -3.23 -6.69 25.63
C GLU A 88 -2.94 -5.58 24.61
N GLU A 89 -2.12 -4.61 25.03
CA GLU A 89 -1.62 -3.52 24.16
C GLU A 89 -0.79 -4.13 23.01
N PHE A 90 -1.28 -4.01 21.79
CA PHE A 90 -0.60 -4.52 20.60
C PHE A 90 0.70 -3.74 20.34
N ARG A 91 1.84 -4.38 20.60
CA ARG A 91 3.18 -3.82 20.36
C ARG A 91 3.77 -4.41 19.10
N VAL A 92 3.89 -3.59 18.06
CA VAL A 92 4.62 -4.00 16.85
C VAL A 92 6.11 -3.83 17.14
N ALA A 93 6.85 -4.95 17.21
CA ALA A 93 8.29 -4.97 17.52
C ALA A 93 8.68 -4.21 18.80
N GLY A 94 7.84 -4.27 19.85
CA GLY A 94 8.11 -3.64 21.14
C GLY A 94 7.82 -2.13 21.21
N MET A 95 7.35 -1.51 20.13
CA MET A 95 7.00 -0.08 20.11
C MET A 95 5.50 0.13 20.24
N SER A 96 5.08 1.19 20.94
CA SER A 96 3.68 1.60 20.97
C SER A 96 3.25 2.16 19.60
N PRO A 97 1.96 2.06 19.24
CA PRO A 97 1.46 2.61 17.98
C PRO A 97 1.80 4.09 17.76
N GLY A 98 1.81 4.91 18.82
CA GLY A 98 2.20 6.33 18.74
C GLY A 98 3.70 6.53 18.48
N ALA A 99 4.58 5.77 19.14
CA ALA A 99 6.02 5.82 18.88
C ALA A 99 6.36 5.38 17.45
N MET A 100 5.59 4.43 16.93
CA MET A 100 5.72 3.95 15.56
C MET A 100 5.26 4.99 14.53
N GLN A 101 4.13 5.67 14.75
CA GLN A 101 3.67 6.78 13.90
C GLN A 101 4.71 7.89 13.80
N GLN A 102 5.28 8.29 14.94
CA GLN A 102 6.32 9.32 14.97
C GLN A 102 7.56 8.90 14.19
N LYS A 103 7.99 7.64 14.32
CA LYS A 103 9.12 7.09 13.57
C LYS A 103 8.87 7.07 12.05
N TYR A 104 7.65 6.74 11.62
CA TYR A 104 7.29 6.78 10.20
C TYR A 104 7.25 8.20 9.66
N LEU A 105 6.70 9.16 10.42
CA LEU A 105 6.66 10.56 10.03
C LEU A 105 8.07 11.14 9.91
N ASN A 106 8.95 10.83 10.86
CA ASN A 106 10.34 11.28 10.81
C ASN A 106 11.09 10.70 9.59
N ARG A 107 10.90 9.41 9.30
CA ARG A 107 11.46 8.78 8.09
C ARG A 107 10.92 9.39 6.80
N LEU A 108 9.66 9.84 6.82
CA LEU A 108 9.03 10.51 5.68
C LEU A 108 9.65 11.90 5.45
N LEU A 109 9.85 12.67 6.51
CA LEU A 109 10.50 13.97 6.45
C LEU A 109 11.94 13.86 5.95
N GLU A 110 12.69 12.86 6.42
CA GLU A 110 14.05 12.56 5.94
C GLU A 110 14.08 12.34 4.42
N LYS A 111 13.21 11.46 3.89
CA LYS A 111 13.16 11.19 2.44
C LYS A 111 12.77 12.39 1.59
N ILE A 112 11.87 13.24 2.10
CA ILE A 112 11.48 14.48 1.40
C ILE A 112 12.66 15.45 1.38
N GLN A 113 13.39 15.56 2.49
CA GLN A 113 14.59 16.40 2.58
C GLN A 113 15.69 15.90 1.64
N GLU A 114 15.99 14.60 1.62
CA GLU A 114 16.95 13.97 0.70
C GLU A 114 16.60 14.27 -0.77
N ARG A 115 15.30 14.17 -1.13
CA ARG A 115 14.81 14.47 -2.48
C ARG A 115 15.03 15.94 -2.84
N LEU A 116 14.67 16.86 -1.94
CA LEU A 116 14.85 18.31 -2.14
C LEU A 116 16.32 18.70 -2.25
N GLU A 117 17.20 18.05 -1.48
CA GLU A 117 18.64 18.27 -1.56
C GLU A 117 19.20 17.79 -2.89
N TYR A 118 18.78 16.62 -3.34
CA TYR A 118 19.16 16.10 -4.65
C TYR A 118 18.73 17.05 -5.79
N GLU A 119 17.52 17.58 -5.74
CA GLU A 119 17.03 18.56 -6.72
C GLU A 119 17.89 19.82 -6.76
N LYS A 120 18.24 20.38 -5.59
CA LYS A 120 19.17 21.52 -5.50
C LYS A 120 20.53 21.22 -6.12
N THR A 121 21.03 19.99 -5.97
CA THR A 121 22.31 19.60 -6.60
C THR A 121 22.21 19.51 -8.11
N LEU A 122 21.09 19.05 -8.65
CA LEU A 122 20.83 18.98 -10.08
C LEU A 122 20.67 20.38 -10.69
N GLU A 123 19.93 21.27 -10.02
CA GLU A 123 19.81 22.68 -10.42
C GLU A 123 21.18 23.39 -10.42
N ALA A 124 22.01 23.15 -9.39
CA ALA A 124 23.37 23.69 -9.32
C ALA A 124 24.29 23.14 -10.43
N GLN A 125 24.01 21.94 -10.94
CA GLN A 125 24.69 21.34 -12.09
C GLN A 125 24.10 21.78 -13.44
N GLY A 126 23.11 22.69 -13.45
CA GLY A 126 22.49 23.25 -14.65
C GLY A 126 21.38 22.39 -15.25
N TYR A 127 20.92 21.33 -14.57
CA TYR A 127 19.76 20.55 -14.98
C TYR A 127 18.47 21.25 -14.56
N GLN A 128 17.54 21.45 -15.50
CA GLN A 128 16.19 21.87 -15.15
C GLN A 128 15.40 20.69 -14.60
N VAL A 129 14.98 20.77 -13.35
CA VAL A 129 14.21 19.72 -12.67
C VAL A 129 12.77 20.22 -12.48
N ASN A 130 11.93 20.04 -13.51
CA ASN A 130 10.52 20.38 -13.44
C ASN A 130 9.68 19.10 -13.32
N PHE A 131 9.23 18.78 -12.10
CA PHE A 131 8.20 17.74 -11.89
C PHE A 131 6.76 18.30 -11.86
N SER A 132 6.59 19.58 -12.18
CA SER A 132 5.32 20.07 -12.70
C SER A 132 5.24 19.73 -14.19
N HIS A 133 4.79 18.53 -14.53
CA HIS A 133 4.14 18.36 -15.84
C HIS A 133 2.95 19.33 -15.84
N GLY A 134 2.98 20.27 -16.78
CA GLY A 134 2.13 21.45 -16.81
C GLY A 134 0.65 21.11 -16.69
N VAL A 135 -0.06 21.90 -15.90
CA VAL A 135 -1.37 22.35 -16.36
C VAL A 135 -1.01 23.33 -17.47
N ASP A 136 -1.13 22.91 -18.73
CA ASP A 136 -1.02 23.84 -19.85
C ASP A 136 -2.21 24.81 -19.73
N GLU A 137 -1.95 25.97 -19.13
CA GLU A 137 -2.78 27.17 -19.29
C GLU A 137 -2.64 27.67 -20.73
N ASP A 138 -3.16 26.92 -21.71
CA ASP A 138 -3.45 27.49 -23.02
C ASP A 138 -4.64 26.79 -23.70
N SER A 139 -5.82 27.35 -23.49
CA SER A 139 -6.83 27.44 -24.55
C SER A 139 -7.64 28.71 -24.35
N GLY A 140 -6.94 29.84 -24.40
CA GLY A 140 -7.54 31.10 -24.79
C GLY A 140 -7.58 31.19 -26.31
N LYS A 141 -8.69 30.75 -26.92
CA LYS A 141 -9.24 31.27 -28.19
C LYS A 141 -10.61 30.67 -28.47
#